data_AF-A0A6J0PM04-F1
#
_entry.id   AF-A0A6J0PM04-F1
#
_cell.length_a   1.000
_cell.length_b   1.000
_cell.length_c   1.000
_cell.angle_alpha   90.00
_cell.angle_beta   90.00
_cell.angle_gamma   90.00
#
_symmetry.space_group_name_H-M   'P 1'
#
loop_
_entity.id
_entity.type
_entity.pdbx_description
1 polymer ?
#
loop_
_entity_poly.entity_id
_entity_poly.type
_entity_poly.pdbx_seq_one_letter_code
_entity_poly.pdbx_strand_id
1 'polypeptide(L)'
;MSVAELNERHIAAKATVNGLRERLKRRRQALLHTDVAGYAKSHGKTAISLGSTDLVCCRTMQGHTGKVYSLDWAPERNWIVSASQDG
;
A
#
# COMPACT_ATOMS: atom_id res chain seq x y z
N MET A 1 34.93 1.96 24.95
CA MET A 1 34.37 1.55 23.65
C MET A 1 34.66 2.65 22.64
N SER A 2 35.40 2.35 21.58
CA SER A 2 35.76 3.32 20.55
C SER A 2 34.63 3.46 19.52
N VAL A 3 34.60 4.59 18.80
CA VAL A 3 33.65 4.82 17.71
C VAL A 3 33.79 3.75 16.61
N ALA A 4 35.00 3.23 16.41
CA ALA A 4 35.27 2.15 15.47
C ALA A 4 34.60 0.82 15.90
N GLU A 5 34.74 0.44 17.17
CA GLU A 5 34.08 -0.75 17.74
C GLU A 5 32.55 -0.65 17.66
N LEU A 6 31.98 0.54 17.86
CA LEU A 6 30.55 0.77 17.75
C LEU A 6 30.07 0.63 16.29
N ASN A 7 30.82 1.16 15.34
CA ASN A 7 30.49 1.06 13.92
C ASN A 7 30.56 -0.39 13.42
N GLU A 8 31.57 -1.15 13.85
CA GLU A 8 31.72 -2.56 13.52
C GLU A 8 30.54 -3.40 14.06
N ARG A 9 30.14 -3.17 15.32
CA ARG A 9 28.95 -3.80 15.91
C ARG A 9 27.67 -3.45 15.16
N HIS A 10 27.54 -2.20 14.71
CA HIS A 10 26.38 -1.75 13.96
C HIS A 10 26.31 -2.38 12.56
N ILE A 11 27.44 -2.55 11.88
CA ILE A 11 27.52 -3.26 10.59
C ILE A 11 27.15 -4.74 10.79
N ALA A 12 27.69 -5.39 11.83
CA ALA A 12 27.35 -6.77 12.17
C ALA A 12 25.84 -6.93 12.45
N ALA A 13 25.24 -6.03 13.23
CA ALA A 13 23.81 -6.05 13.51
C ALA A 13 22.95 -5.80 12.26
N LYS A 14 23.36 -4.91 11.35
CA LYS A 14 22.67 -4.73 10.06
C LYS A 14 22.75 -5.97 9.17
N ALA A 15 23.91 -6.63 9.15
CA ALA A 15 24.11 -7.84 8.37
C ALA A 15 23.19 -8.99 8.86
N THR A 16 23.04 -9.15 10.18
CA THR A 16 22.14 -10.18 10.74
C THR A 16 20.67 -9.89 10.43
N VAL A 17 20.22 -8.63 10.54
CA VAL A 17 18.85 -8.23 10.18
C VAL A 17 18.56 -8.49 8.71
N ASN A 18 19.48 -8.10 7.82
CA ASN A 18 19.33 -8.35 6.38
C ASN A 18 19.32 -9.85 6.06
N GLY A 19 20.18 -10.64 6.71
CA GLY A 19 20.20 -12.09 6.56
C GLY A 19 18.88 -12.75 6.97
N LEU A 20 18.30 -12.33 8.10
CA LEU A 20 17.00 -12.82 8.56
C LEU A 20 15.86 -12.44 7.61
N ARG A 21 15.84 -11.18 7.15
CA ARG A 21 14.86 -10.67 6.19
C ARG A 21 14.88 -11.46 4.90
N GLU A 22 16.07 -11.69 4.34
CA GLU A 22 16.21 -12.47 3.09
C GLU A 22 15.83 -13.93 3.27
N ARG A 23 16.14 -14.54 4.43
CA ARG A 23 15.72 -15.91 4.73
C ARG A 23 14.20 -16.05 4.78
N LEU A 24 13.50 -15.11 5.42
CA LEU A 24 12.04 -15.09 5.46
C LEU A 24 11.44 -14.84 4.07
N LYS A 25 12.01 -13.92 3.30
CA LYS A 25 11.57 -13.62 1.93
C LYS A 25 11.69 -14.83 1.02
N ARG A 26 12.84 -15.52 1.04
CA ARG A 26 13.08 -16.75 0.24
C ARG A 26 12.09 -17.85 0.61
N ARG A 27 11.86 -18.09 1.92
CA ARG A 27 10.91 -19.10 2.37
C ARG A 27 9.48 -18.77 1.96
N ARG A 28 9.07 -17.51 2.06
CA ARG A 28 7.74 -17.06 1.59
C ARG A 28 7.60 -17.27 0.08
N GLN A 29 8.60 -16.90 -0.71
CA GLN A 29 8.59 -17.09 -2.16
C GLN A 29 8.55 -18.58 -2.55
N ALA A 30 9.31 -19.44 -1.88
CA ALA A 30 9.32 -20.88 -2.16
C ALA A 30 7.97 -21.58 -1.88
N LEU A 31 7.17 -21.04 -0.96
CA LEU A 31 5.83 -21.57 -0.64
C LEU A 31 4.73 -21.00 -1.53
N LEU A 32 4.94 -19.84 -2.16
CA LEU A 32 3.99 -19.22 -3.07
C LEU A 32 4.18 -19.82 -4.47
N HIS A 33 3.31 -20.75 -4.86
CA HIS A 33 3.37 -21.44 -6.16
C HIS A 33 3.10 -20.51 -7.36
N THR A 34 2.29 -19.46 -7.20
CA THR A 34 1.96 -18.52 -8.29
C THR A 34 1.80 -17.08 -7.77
N ASP A 35 2.08 -16.11 -8.64
CA ASP A 35 1.71 -14.71 -8.44
C ASP A 35 0.40 -14.44 -9.17
N VAL A 36 -0.61 -13.92 -8.47
CA VAL A 36 -1.92 -13.56 -9.05
C VAL A 36 -1.75 -12.52 -10.15
N ALA A 37 -0.80 -11.59 -10.02
CA ALA A 37 -0.54 -10.58 -11.04
C ALA A 37 0.12 -11.18 -12.28
N GLY A 38 1.13 -12.05 -12.11
CA GLY A 38 1.74 -12.82 -13.21
C GLY A 38 0.76 -13.77 -13.90
N TYR A 39 -0.11 -14.44 -13.13
CA TYR A 39 -1.17 -15.30 -13.66
C TYR A 39 -2.20 -14.49 -14.46
N ALA A 40 -2.69 -13.37 -13.93
CA ALA A 40 -3.64 -12.50 -14.63
C ALA A 40 -3.07 -11.93 -15.94
N LYS A 41 -1.76 -11.60 -15.97
CA LYS A 41 -1.07 -11.15 -17.19
C LYS A 41 -0.87 -12.27 -18.21
N SER A 42 -0.54 -13.49 -17.75
CA SER A 42 -0.23 -14.64 -18.63
C SER A 42 -1.46 -15.38 -19.15
N HIS A 43 -2.48 -15.55 -18.31
CA HIS A 43 -3.77 -16.17 -18.65
C HIS A 43 -4.77 -15.15 -19.21
N GLY A 44 -4.27 -14.07 -19.82
CA GLY A 44 -5.07 -13.04 -20.45
C GLY A 44 -6.01 -13.64 -21.49
N LYS A 45 -7.24 -13.94 -21.07
CA LYS A 45 -8.40 -13.60 -21.88
C LYS A 45 -8.12 -12.18 -22.37
N THR A 46 -8.22 -11.95 -23.68
CA THR A 46 -8.07 -10.63 -24.29
C THR A 46 -8.64 -9.60 -23.34
N ALA A 47 -7.77 -8.71 -22.85
CA ALA A 47 -8.16 -7.74 -21.82
C ALA A 47 -9.42 -7.06 -22.33
N ILE A 48 -10.55 -7.29 -21.67
CA ILE A 48 -11.78 -6.59 -22.00
C ILE A 48 -11.41 -5.13 -21.80
N SER A 49 -11.41 -4.37 -22.89
CA SER A 49 -11.15 -2.94 -22.82
C SER A 49 -12.24 -2.36 -21.91
N LEU A 50 -11.86 -2.06 -20.66
CA LEU A 50 -12.68 -1.22 -19.83
C LEU A 50 -12.75 0.10 -20.60
N GLY A 51 -13.94 0.46 -21.09
CA GLY A 51 -14.13 1.64 -21.91
C GLY A 51 -13.61 2.91 -21.23
N SER A 52 -13.64 4.02 -21.98
CA SER A 52 -13.34 5.34 -21.39
C SER A 52 -14.11 5.50 -20.08
N THR A 53 -13.39 5.81 -19.01
CA THR A 53 -14.02 6.05 -17.72
C THR A 53 -14.41 7.52 -17.68
N ASP A 54 -15.69 7.81 -17.89
CA ASP A 54 -16.20 9.19 -17.97
C ASP A 54 -16.47 9.75 -16.56
N LEU A 55 -15.39 9.89 -15.77
CA LEU A 55 -15.44 10.47 -14.43
C LEU A 55 -15.39 12.00 -14.55
N VAL A 56 -16.52 12.64 -14.26
CA VAL A 56 -16.63 14.10 -14.14
C VAL A 56 -16.98 14.50 -12.70
N CYS A 57 -16.57 15.69 -12.28
CA CYS A 57 -16.97 16.21 -10.96
C CYS A 57 -18.46 16.54 -10.96
N CYS A 58 -19.28 15.66 -10.37
CA CYS A 58 -20.73 15.86 -10.32
C CYS A 58 -21.17 16.90 -9.28
N ARG A 59 -20.46 16.98 -8.13
CA ARG A 59 -20.79 17.88 -7.02
C ARG A 59 -19.54 18.28 -6.26
N THR A 60 -19.49 19.55 -5.85
CA THR A 60 -18.49 20.07 -4.91
C THR A 60 -19.15 20.25 -3.54
N MET A 61 -18.68 19.54 -2.53
CA MET A 61 -19.15 19.67 -1.15
C MET A 61 -18.18 20.54 -0.35
N GLN A 62 -18.68 21.57 0.31
CA GLN A 62 -17.90 22.50 1.14
C GLN A 62 -18.61 22.70 2.47
N GLY A 63 -17.86 22.75 3.57
CA GLY A 63 -18.42 22.93 4.91
C GLY A 63 -17.37 22.93 6.01
N HIS A 64 -16.39 22.04 5.93
CA HIS A 64 -15.26 22.04 6.85
C HIS A 64 -14.43 23.32 6.72
N THR A 65 -14.05 23.86 7.87
CA THR A 65 -13.16 25.02 7.99
C THR A 65 -11.69 24.62 7.97
N GLY A 66 -11.40 23.35 8.28
CA GLY A 66 -10.07 22.74 8.26
C GLY A 66 -9.79 21.91 7.00
N LYS A 67 -8.59 21.31 6.97
CA LYS A 67 -8.22 20.34 5.94
C LYS A 67 -8.95 19.02 6.20
N VAL A 68 -9.62 18.50 5.17
CA VAL A 68 -10.23 17.16 5.19
C VAL A 68 -9.12 16.11 5.03
N TYR A 69 -9.03 15.17 5.96
CA TYR A 69 -7.99 14.13 5.97
C TYR A 69 -8.50 12.75 5.56
N SER A 70 -9.76 12.46 5.85
CA SER A 70 -10.34 11.14 5.59
C SER A 70 -11.82 11.28 5.22
N LEU A 71 -12.30 10.34 4.42
CA LEU A 71 -13.70 10.19 4.08
C LEU A 71 -14.04 8.70 3.96
N ASP A 72 -15.28 8.34 4.31
CA ASP A 72 -15.79 6.99 4.11
C ASP A 72 -17.26 7.01 3.66
N TRP A 73 -17.63 6.02 2.84
CA TRP A 73 -18.98 5.87 2.31
C TRP A 73 -19.78 4.95 3.20
N ALA A 74 -20.97 5.37 3.59
CA ALA A 74 -21.89 4.50 4.27
C ALA A 74 -22.39 3.38 3.34
N PRO A 75 -22.62 2.15 3.84
CA PRO A 75 -23.05 1.01 3.04
C PRO A 75 -24.40 1.23 2.34
N GLU A 76 -25.28 2.07 2.92
CA GLU A 76 -26.55 2.50 2.31
C GLU A 76 -26.39 3.49 1.14
N ARG A 77 -25.17 3.91 0.80
CA ARG A 77 -24.81 4.78 -0.35
C ARG A 77 -25.36 6.21 -0.32
N ASN A 78 -26.08 6.59 0.73
CA ASN A 78 -26.69 7.90 0.86
C ASN A 78 -25.85 8.90 1.67
N TRP A 79 -24.86 8.40 2.42
CA TRP A 79 -24.06 9.22 3.32
C TRP A 79 -22.57 9.04 3.06
N ILE A 80 -21.86 10.15 3.24
CA ILE A 80 -20.40 10.20 3.25
C ILE A 80 -20.04 10.89 4.56
N VAL A 81 -19.18 10.25 5.35
CA VAL A 81 -18.61 10.87 6.55
C VAL A 81 -17.27 11.47 6.16
N SER A 82 -17.01 12.72 6.53
CA SER A 82 -15.73 13.40 6.34
C SER A 82 -15.13 13.78 7.69
N ALA A 83 -13.85 13.48 7.87
CA ALA A 83 -13.08 13.86 9.05
C ALA A 83 -12.07 14.95 8.67
N SER A 84 -12.07 16.03 9.44
CA SER A 84 -11.30 17.23 9.15
C SER A 84 -10.56 17.72 10.39
N GLN A 85 -9.57 18.59 10.15
CA GLN A 85 -8.72 19.17 11.20
C GLN A 85 -9.50 20.02 12.22
N ASP A 86 -10.71 20.47 11.89
CA ASP A 86 -11.54 21.35 12.71
C ASP A 86 -12.26 20.67 13.88
N GLY A 87 -12.29 19.33 13.93
CA GLY A 87 -12.82 18.55 15.05
C GLY A 87 -13.90 17.56 14.65
#